data_AF-A0A419FED7-F1
#
_entry.id   AF-A0A419FED7-F1
#
_cell.length_a   1.000
_cell.length_b   1.000
_cell.length_c   1.000
_cell.angle_alpha   90.00
_cell.angle_beta   90.00
_cell.angle_gamma   90.00
#
_symmetry.space_group_name_H-M   'P 1'
#
loop_
_entity.id
_entity.type
_entity.pdbx_description
1 polymer ?
#
loop_
_entity_poly.entity_id
_entity_poly.type
_entity_poly.pdbx_seq_one_letter_code
_entity_poly.pdbx_strand_id
1 'polypeptide(L)'
;MICEQVQAGIPDFLRGYSTGQRNREIENHLETCRACQEWLLTWEGLCRLGQEYLAWPATVDWEPFDVALEAERHIHPLGGEKAGNPPRPSA
;
A
#
# COMPACT_ATOMS: atom_id res chain seq x y z
N MET A 1 -7.68 16.95 -22.60
CA MET A 1 -6.95 15.81 -22.02
C MET A 1 -7.57 14.51 -22.52
N ILE A 2 -6.78 13.48 -22.81
CA ILE A 2 -7.31 12.15 -23.16
C ILE A 2 -7.53 11.30 -21.90
N CYS A 3 -8.38 10.27 -21.97
CA CYS A 3 -8.73 9.44 -20.81
C CYS A 3 -7.49 8.87 -20.10
N GLU A 4 -6.49 8.39 -20.85
CA GLU A 4 -5.26 7.83 -20.30
C GLU A 4 -4.53 8.81 -19.37
N GLN A 5 -4.42 10.08 -19.76
CA GLN A 5 -3.76 11.12 -18.96
C GLN A 5 -4.55 11.48 -17.71
N VAL A 6 -5.88 11.49 -17.80
CA VAL A 6 -6.78 11.76 -16.67
C VAL A 6 -6.72 10.60 -15.67
N GLN A 7 -6.85 9.37 -16.16
CA GLN A 7 -6.78 8.14 -15.35
C GLN A 7 -5.45 8.02 -14.61
N ALA A 8 -4.33 8.37 -15.25
CA ALA A 8 -3.03 8.40 -14.61
C ALA A 8 -2.90 9.53 -13.57
N GLY A 9 -3.64 10.63 -13.73
CA GLY A 9 -3.62 11.78 -12.81
C GLY A 9 -4.56 11.68 -11.61
N ILE A 10 -5.57 10.80 -11.66
CA ILE A 10 -6.59 10.65 -10.60
C ILE A 10 -5.99 10.32 -9.21
N PRO A 11 -4.97 9.45 -9.06
CA PRO A 11 -4.37 9.17 -7.76
C PRO A 11 -3.75 10.41 -7.09
N ASP A 12 -3.00 11.21 -7.85
CA ASP A 12 -2.37 12.44 -7.34
C ASP A 12 -3.41 13.53 -7.08
N PHE A 13 -4.46 13.59 -7.90
CA PHE A 13 -5.60 14.47 -7.71
C PHE A 13 -6.32 14.20 -6.38
N LEU A 14 -6.63 12.94 -6.08
CA LEU A 14 -7.27 12.54 -4.83
C LEU A 14 -6.39 12.77 -3.60
N ARG A 15 -5.06 12.67 -3.75
CA ARG A 15 -4.10 12.89 -2.65
C ARG A 15 -3.71 14.37 -2.47
N GLY A 16 -4.18 15.26 -3.33
CA GLY A 16 -3.83 16.68 -3.31
C GLY A 16 -2.39 16.97 -3.73
N TYR A 17 -1.73 16.04 -4.44
CA TYR A 17 -0.36 16.21 -4.94
C TYR A 17 -0.30 16.90 -6.30
N SER A 18 -1.39 16.87 -7.06
CA SER A 18 -1.52 17.66 -8.28
C SER A 18 -2.04 19.08 -7.99
N THR A 19 -1.59 20.06 -8.78
CA THR A 19 -1.87 21.48 -8.52
C THR A 19 -2.44 22.22 -9.72
N GLY A 20 -3.17 23.30 -9.42
CA GLY A 20 -3.54 24.37 -10.34
C GLY A 20 -4.20 23.90 -11.63
N GLN A 21 -3.47 24.05 -12.74
CA GLN A 21 -3.96 23.78 -14.08
C GLN A 21 -4.33 22.30 -14.28
N ARG A 22 -3.55 21.37 -13.72
CA ARG A 22 -3.78 19.94 -13.92
C ARG A 22 -5.07 19.47 -13.25
N ASN A 23 -5.42 20.03 -12.09
CA ASN A 23 -6.68 19.71 -11.40
C ASN A 23 -7.87 20.17 -12.22
N ARG A 24 -7.83 21.41 -12.74
CA ARG A 24 -8.90 21.95 -13.60
C ARG A 24 -9.11 21.13 -14.85
N GLU A 25 -8.03 20.67 -15.48
CA GLU A 25 -8.15 19.87 -16.69
C GLU A 25 -8.71 18.46 -16.41
N ILE A 26 -8.40 17.88 -15.24
CA ILE A 26 -9.00 16.63 -14.76
C ILE A 26 -10.49 16.85 -14.47
N GLU A 27 -10.85 17.90 -13.70
CA GLU A 27 -12.23 18.26 -13.37
C GLU A 27 -13.08 18.47 -14.64
N ASN A 28 -12.60 19.29 -15.58
CA ASN A 28 -13.29 19.53 -16.85
C ASN A 28 -13.51 18.25 -17.66
N HIS A 29 -12.56 17.30 -17.63
CA HIS A 29 -12.73 16.03 -18.33
C HIS A 29 -13.75 15.13 -17.60
N LEU A 30 -13.73 15.13 -16.27
CA LEU A 30 -14.67 14.38 -15.46
C LEU A 30 -16.11 14.87 -15.64
N GLU A 31 -16.36 16.13 -16.00
CA GLU A 31 -17.72 16.63 -16.30
C GLU A 31 -18.38 15.91 -17.49
N THR A 32 -17.58 15.42 -18.43
CA THR A 32 -18.08 14.91 -19.73
C THR A 32 -17.78 13.44 -19.99
N CYS A 33 -16.84 12.83 -19.26
CA CYS A 33 -16.38 11.47 -19.50
C CYS A 33 -16.79 10.51 -18.38
N ARG A 34 -17.88 9.75 -18.60
CA ARG A 34 -18.40 8.75 -17.65
C ARG A 34 -17.36 7.68 -17.26
N ALA A 35 -16.55 7.20 -18.21
CA ALA A 35 -15.53 6.19 -17.91
C ALA A 35 -14.49 6.70 -16.89
N CYS A 36 -14.11 7.98 -16.99
CA CYS A 36 -13.19 8.60 -16.04
C CYS A 36 -13.86 8.89 -14.69
N GLN A 37 -15.17 9.18 -14.66
CA GLN A 37 -15.94 9.27 -13.41
C GLN A 37 -15.98 7.93 -12.67
N GLU A 38 -16.24 6.82 -13.36
CA GLU A 38 -16.25 5.48 -12.78
C GLU A 38 -14.84 5.10 -12.24
N TRP A 39 -13.79 5.51 -12.94
CA TRP A 39 -12.42 5.34 -12.48
C TRP A 39 -12.11 6.15 -11.22
N LEU A 40 -12.58 7.39 -11.14
CA LEU A 40 -12.43 8.24 -9.94
C LEU A 40 -13.10 7.58 -8.73
N LEU A 41 -14.36 7.16 -8.87
CA LEU A 41 -15.12 6.49 -7.80
C LEU A 41 -14.43 5.21 -7.33
N THR A 42 -13.82 4.46 -8.26
CA THR A 42 -13.04 3.25 -7.93
C THR A 42 -11.86 3.60 -7.03
N TRP A 43 -11.10 4.64 -7.38
CA TRP A 43 -9.96 5.10 -6.57
C TRP A 43 -10.39 5.66 -5.22
N GLU A 44 -11.49 6.40 -5.14
CA GLU A 44 -12.05 6.86 -3.87
C GLU A 44 -12.41 5.68 -2.95
N GLY A 45 -13.00 4.61 -3.51
CA GLY A 45 -13.28 3.37 -2.78
C GLY A 45 -12.01 2.71 -2.25
N LEU A 46 -10.96 2.61 -3.08
CA LEU A 46 -9.67 2.06 -2.67
C LEU A 46 -9.00 2.90 -1.57
N CYS A 47 -9.05 4.23 -1.66
CA CYS A 47 -8.53 5.13 -0.63
C CYS A 47 -9.26 4.95 0.70
N ARG A 48 -10.59 4.82 0.68
CA ARG A 48 -11.40 4.59 1.88
C ARG A 48 -11.09 3.23 2.51
N LEU A 49 -11.08 2.16 1.73
CA LEU A 49 -10.69 0.82 2.20
C LEU A 49 -9.28 0.85 2.80
N GLY A 50 -8.33 1.49 2.13
CA GLY A 50 -6.98 1.65 2.65
C GLY A 50 -6.95 2.36 4.01
N GLN A 51 -7.76 3.39 4.21
CA GLN A 51 -7.87 4.09 5.50
C GLN A 51 -8.51 3.21 6.58
N GLU A 52 -9.56 2.46 6.25
CA GLU A 52 -10.20 1.52 7.18
C GLU A 52 -9.24 0.41 7.62
N TYR A 53 -8.43 -0.13 6.71
CA TYR A 53 -7.44 -1.16 7.01
C TYR A 53 -6.17 -0.61 7.66
N LEU A 54 -5.76 0.63 7.40
CA LEU A 54 -4.67 1.28 8.14
C LEU A 54 -5.11 1.76 9.53
N ALA A 55 -6.41 1.96 9.73
CA ALA A 55 -7.03 2.15 11.03
C ALA A 55 -7.22 0.83 11.80
N TRP A 56 -6.87 -0.32 11.21
CA TRP A 56 -6.73 -1.56 11.95
C TRP A 56 -5.72 -1.33 13.07
N PRO A 57 -6.07 -1.63 14.31
CA PRO A 57 -5.37 -1.04 15.44
C PRO A 57 -3.88 -1.39 15.41
N ALA A 58 -3.04 -0.36 15.54
CA ALA A 58 -1.62 -0.50 15.86
C ALA A 58 -1.37 -1.22 17.22
N THR A 59 -2.44 -1.66 17.89
CA THR A 59 -2.46 -2.38 19.16
C THR A 59 -2.76 -3.87 18.99
N VAL A 60 -2.66 -4.43 17.79
CA VAL A 60 -2.62 -5.90 17.65
C VAL A 60 -1.37 -6.36 18.37
N ASP A 61 -1.57 -7.03 19.50
CA ASP A 61 -0.51 -7.70 20.22
C ASP A 61 -0.08 -8.94 19.42
N TRP A 62 1.08 -8.85 18.79
CA TRP A 62 1.67 -9.94 18.01
C TRP A 62 2.46 -10.91 18.88
N GLU A 63 2.70 -10.60 20.16
CA GLU A 63 3.47 -11.45 21.08
C GLU A 63 2.94 -12.90 21.11
N PRO A 64 1.61 -13.17 21.17
CA PRO A 64 1.12 -14.54 21.17
C PRO A 64 1.43 -15.29 19.87
N PHE A 65 1.44 -14.60 18.73
CA PHE A 65 1.79 -15.19 17.43
C PHE A 65 3.30 -15.47 17.35
N ASP A 66 4.13 -14.52 17.80
CA ASP A 66 5.58 -14.66 17.84
C ASP A 66 6.01 -15.82 18.75
N VAL A 67 5.41 -15.93 19.94
CA VAL A 67 5.63 -17.04 20.88
C VAL A 67 5.23 -18.39 20.26
N ALA A 68 4.09 -18.44 19.56
CA ALA A 68 3.65 -19.65 18.87
C ALA A 68 4.60 -20.04 17.73
N LEU A 69 5.09 -19.06 16.97
CA LEU A 69 6.04 -19.29 15.88
C LEU A 69 7.41 -19.76 16.40
N GLU A 70 7.89 -19.21 17.51
CA GLU A 70 9.11 -19.67 18.17
C GLU A 70 8.95 -21.09 18.70
N ALA A 71 7.83 -21.42 19.36
CA ALA A 71 7.54 -22.77 19.82
C ALA A 71 7.53 -23.76 18.65
N GLU A 72 6.89 -23.41 17.54
CA GLU A 72 6.85 -24.24 16.33
C GLU A 72 8.26 -24.43 15.73
N ARG A 73 9.12 -23.40 15.72
CA ARG A 73 10.52 -23.52 15.28
C ARG A 73 11.37 -24.42 16.19
N HIS A 74 11.03 -24.52 17.47
CA HIS A 74 11.70 -25.44 18.39
C HIS A 74 11.25 -26.89 18.19
N ILE A 75 9.96 -27.10 17.90
CA ILE A 75 9.37 -28.43 17.66
C ILE A 75 9.74 -28.95 16.27
N HIS A 76 9.73 -28.06 15.27
CA HIS A 76 10.02 -28.30 13.87
C HIS A 76 11.15 -27.37 13.40
N PRO A 77 12.41 -27.59 13.83
CA PRO A 77 13.53 -26.82 13.33
C PRO A 77 13.61 -26.98 11.82
N LEU A 78 13.47 -25.86 11.09
CA LEU A 78 13.66 -25.83 9.65
C LEU A 78 15.04 -26.41 9.36
N GLY A 79 15.06 -27.62 8.79
CA GLY A 79 16.27 -28.36 8.47
C GLY A 79 17.09 -27.55 7.48
N GLY A 80 18.11 -26.85 7.99
CA GLY A 80 18.95 -25.94 7.22
C GLY A 80 20.24 -25.60 7.98
N GLU A 81 21.03 -26.64 8.24
CA GLU A 81 22.50 -26.61 8.27
C GLU A 81 23.24 -25.64 9.24
N LYS A 82 23.72 -26.24 10.33
CA LYS A 82 25.07 -26.13 10.92
C LYS A 82 25.67 -24.73 11.19
N ALA A 83 25.77 -24.44 12.49
CA ALA A 83 26.96 -23.95 13.20
C ALA A 83 28.10 -23.29 12.38
N GLY A 84 28.33 -22.00 12.63
CA GLY A 84 29.64 -21.36 12.46
C GLY A 84 29.67 -20.21 11.46
N ASN A 85 29.30 -19.00 11.88
CA ASN A 85 29.83 -17.80 11.22
C ASN A 85 31.31 -17.66 11.62
N PRO A 86 32.27 -17.66 10.68
CA PRO A 86 33.65 -17.33 11.00
C PRO A 86 33.77 -15.86 11.42
N PRO A 87 34.75 -15.49 12.27
CA PRO A 87 34.85 -14.14 12.78
C PRO A 87 35.16 -13.15 11.65
N ARG A 88 34.51 -11.99 11.75
CA ARG A 88 34.67 -10.86 10.84
C ARG A 88 36.09 -10.29 10.98
N PRO A 89 36.86 -10.09 9.89
CA PRO A 89 38.17 -9.47 9.99
C PRO A 89 38.03 -7.99 10.39
N SER A 90 38.81 -7.58 11.39
CA SER A 90 38.96 -6.20 11.83
C SER A 90 39.67 -5.38 10.75
N ALA A 91 39.12 -4.22 10.41
CA ALA A 91 39.80 -3.15 9.69
C ALA A 91 40.21 -2.06 10.69
#